data_AF-A0AAF0DWB4-F1
#
_entry.id   AF-A0AAF0DWB4-F1
#
_cell.length_a   1.000
_cell.length_b   1.000
_cell.length_c   1.000
_cell.angle_alpha   90.00
_cell.angle_beta   90.00
_cell.angle_gamma   90.00
#
_symmetry.space_group_name_H-M   'P 1'
#
loop_
_entity.id
_entity.type
_entity.pdbx_description
1 polymer ?
#
loop_
_entity_poly.entity_id
_entity_poly.type
_entity_poly.pdbx_seq_one_letter_code
_entity_poly.pdbx_strand_id
1 'polypeptide(L)' 'MPKEVTLKTAEFDSRFPNQNQTRHCWVSYADYYRCINKKGEDYEPCKLFYNTFHSLCPNEWIGKWDEQRENGTFPANLDG' A
#
# COMPACT_ATOMS: atom_id res chain seq x y z
N MET A 1 -25.62 10.39 17.33
CA MET A 1 -24.34 10.16 18.03
C MET A 1 -23.25 10.67 17.12
N PRO A 2 -22.47 11.71 17.49
CA PRO A 2 -21.30 12.07 16.69
C PRO A 2 -20.31 10.91 16.76
N LYS A 3 -19.96 10.33 15.61
CA LYS A 3 -18.84 9.38 15.54
C LYS A 3 -17.57 10.17 15.84
N GLU A 4 -16.85 9.79 16.88
CA GLU A 4 -15.50 10.29 17.14
C GLU A 4 -14.61 9.93 15.93
N VAL A 5 -14.07 10.93 15.24
CA VAL A 5 -13.15 10.74 14.12
C VAL A 5 -11.73 10.87 14.66
N THR A 6 -11.05 9.74 14.84
CA THR A 6 -9.61 9.77 15.14
C THR A 6 -8.83 10.00 13.86
N LEU A 7 -8.17 11.15 13.74
CA LEU A 7 -7.30 11.45 12.61
C LEU A 7 -6.03 10.59 12.71
N LYS A 8 -5.83 9.68 11.76
CA LYS A 8 -4.64 8.82 11.63
C LYS A 8 -4.18 8.83 10.17
N THR A 9 -2.87 8.72 9.95
CA THR A 9 -2.23 8.65 8.63
C THR A 9 -1.01 7.73 8.70
N ALA A 10 -0.30 7.54 7.58
CA ALA A 10 0.94 6.77 7.53
C ALA A 10 1.99 7.32 8.51
N GLU A 11 2.60 6.43 9.30
CA GLU A 11 3.66 6.77 10.24
C GLU A 11 5.01 6.99 9.53
N PHE A 12 5.97 7.55 10.25
CA PHE A 12 7.35 7.69 9.76
C PHE A 12 8.01 6.31 9.57
N ASP A 13 8.51 6.05 8.38
CA ASP A 13 9.27 4.85 8.06
C ASP A 13 10.76 5.18 7.89
N SER A 14 11.58 4.71 8.84
CA SER A 14 13.03 4.92 8.84
C SER A 14 13.77 4.36 7.60
N ARG A 15 13.14 3.46 6.83
CA ARG A 15 13.67 2.95 5.55
C ARG A 15 13.60 3.99 4.44
N PHE A 16 12.72 4.99 4.59
CA PHE A 16 12.48 6.07 3.62
C PHE A 16 12.55 7.45 4.32
N PRO A 17 13.72 7.86 4.86
CA PRO A 17 13.83 9.06 5.70
C PRO A 17 13.93 10.37 4.89
N ASN A 18 14.15 10.28 3.58
CA ASN A 18 14.37 11.42 2.70
C ASN A 18 13.04 11.96 2.17
N GLN A 19 13.01 13.23 1.76
CA GLN A 19 11.81 13.90 1.22
C GLN A 19 11.14 13.16 0.04
N ASN A 20 11.90 12.39 -0.75
CA ASN A 20 11.33 11.60 -1.83
C ASN A 20 10.67 10.32 -1.29
N GLN A 21 9.34 10.34 -1.19
CA GLN A 21 8.52 9.22 -0.73
C GLN A 21 7.99 8.29 -1.85
N THR A 22 8.37 8.50 -3.12
CA THR A 22 7.89 7.67 -4.24
C THR A 22 8.17 6.19 -4.02
N ARG A 23 9.35 5.85 -3.49
CA ARG A 23 9.71 4.47 -3.18
C ARG A 23 8.90 3.89 -2.01
N HIS A 24 8.55 4.71 -1.01
CA HIS A 24 7.70 4.28 0.10
C HIS A 24 6.31 3.90 -0.41
N CYS A 25 5.70 4.77 -1.22
CA CYS A 25 4.41 4.50 -1.88
C CYS A 25 4.45 3.17 -2.69
N TRP A 26 5.43 3.02 -3.59
CA TRP A 26 5.57 1.83 -4.43
C TRP A 26 5.75 0.54 -3.62
N VAL A 27 6.64 0.57 -2.62
CA VAL A 27 6.92 -0.61 -1.79
C VAL A 27 5.70 -0.99 -0.96
N SER A 28 4.99 -0.03 -0.36
CA SER A 28 3.78 -0.31 0.42
C SER A 28 2.67 -0.91 -0.45
N TYR A 29 2.50 -0.47 -1.69
CA TYR A 29 1.56 -1.08 -2.62
C TYR A 29 1.93 -2.54 -2.93
N ALA A 30 3.20 -2.79 -3.31
CA ALA A 30 3.65 -4.15 -3.61
C ALA A 30 3.59 -5.08 -2.40
N ASP A 31 3.93 -4.58 -1.21
CA ASP A 31 3.91 -5.36 0.04
C ASP A 31 2.48 -5.70 0.49
N TYR A 32 1.49 -4.83 0.25
CA TYR A 32 0.09 -5.17 0.48
C TYR A 32 -0.32 -6.41 -0.33
N TYR A 33 -0.07 -6.40 -1.63
CA TYR A 33 -0.47 -7.51 -2.51
C TYR A 33 0.32 -8.79 -2.25
N ARG A 34 1.62 -8.70 -1.93
CA ARG A 34 2.40 -9.85 -1.43
C ARG A 34 1.80 -10.44 -0.16
N CYS A 35 1.39 -9.57 0.77
CA CYS A 35 0.85 -9.97 2.06
C CYS A 35 -0.47 -10.73 1.90
N ILE A 36 -1.43 -10.20 1.12
CA ILE A 36 -2.72 -10.87 0.91
C ILE A 36 -2.59 -12.15 0.08
N ASN A 37 -1.67 -12.19 -0.90
CA ASN A 37 -1.41 -13.42 -1.67
C ASN A 37 -0.89 -14.56 -0.78
N LYS A 38 -0.09 -14.23 0.25
CA LYS A 38 0.54 -15.22 1.14
C LYS A 38 -0.30 -15.57 2.37
N LYS A 39 -1.04 -14.60 2.92
CA LYS A 39 -1.72 -14.70 4.22
C LYS A 39 -3.24 -14.60 4.13
N GLY A 40 -3.79 -14.19 2.99
CA GLY A 40 -5.20 -13.88 2.80
C GLY A 40 -5.54 -12.42 3.13
N GLU A 41 -6.67 -11.95 2.61
CA GLU A 41 -7.15 -10.58 2.76
C GLU A 41 -7.57 -10.24 4.21
N ASP A 42 -7.96 -11.24 4.99
CA ASP A 42 -8.39 -11.09 6.39
C ASP A 42 -7.23 -10.89 7.37
N TYR A 43 -5.98 -10.99 6.91
CA TYR A 43 -4.83 -10.81 7.79
C TYR A 43 -4.65 -9.33 8.15
N GLU A 44 -5.13 -8.95 9.34
CA GLU A 44 -5.09 -7.58 9.88
C GLU A 44 -3.77 -6.83 9.64
N PRO A 45 -2.57 -7.45 9.81
CA PRO A 45 -1.31 -6.75 9.54
C PRO A 45 -1.12 -6.29 8.10
N CYS A 46 -1.76 -6.93 7.10
CA CYS A 46 -1.72 -6.45 5.72
C CYS A 46 -2.40 -5.08 5.58
N LYS A 47 -3.41 -4.77 6.41
CA LYS A 47 -4.13 -3.49 6.38
C LYS A 47 -3.24 -2.30 6.68
N LEU A 48 -2.12 -2.51 7.37
CA LEU A 48 -1.12 -1.46 7.55
C LEU A 48 -0.60 -0.96 6.20
N PHE A 49 -0.19 -1.87 5.31
CA PHE A 49 0.29 -1.52 3.97
C PHE A 49 -0.81 -0.86 3.14
N TYR A 50 -2.05 -1.37 3.24
CA TYR A 50 -3.22 -0.79 2.58
C TYR A 50 -3.41 0.68 2.95
N ASN A 51 -3.48 0.97 4.24
CA ASN A 51 -3.64 2.33 4.75
C ASN A 51 -2.45 3.22 4.35
N THR A 52 -1.24 2.69 4.38
CA THR A 52 -0.02 3.43 4.03
C THR A 52 0.01 3.83 2.56
N PHE A 53 -0.22 2.92 1.61
CA PHE A 53 -0.17 3.29 0.20
C PHE A 53 -1.34 4.21 -0.18
N HIS A 54 -2.54 4.03 0.39
CA HIS A 54 -3.67 4.95 0.18
C HIS A 54 -3.42 6.36 0.76
N SER A 55 -2.58 6.48 1.78
CA SER A 55 -2.22 7.78 2.36
C SER A 55 -1.12 8.52 1.58
N LEU A 56 -0.25 7.78 0.88
CA LEU A 56 0.96 8.33 0.26
C LEU A 56 0.90 8.42 -1.27
N CYS A 57 0.22 7.47 -1.92
CA CYS A 57 0.22 7.36 -3.37
C CYS A 57 -0.85 8.24 -4.00
N PRO A 58 -0.57 8.88 -5.14
CA PRO A 58 -1.62 9.45 -5.99
C PRO A 58 -2.60 8.36 -6.44
N ASN A 59 -3.91 8.65 -6.42
CA ASN A 59 -4.94 7.69 -6.86
C ASN A 59 -4.74 7.24 -8.32
N GLU A 60 -4.22 8.11 -9.18
CA GLU A 60 -3.88 7.77 -10.58
C GLU A 60 -2.85 6.64 -10.65
N TRP A 61 -1.83 6.66 -9.78
CA TRP A 61 -0.81 5.62 -9.76
C TRP A 61 -1.37 4.29 -9.28
N ILE A 62 -2.20 4.32 -8.22
CA ILE A 62 -2.89 3.14 -7.70
C ILE A 62 -3.73 2.50 -8.81
N GLY A 63 -4.59 3.27 -9.48
CA GLY A 63 -5.45 2.76 -10.55
C GLY A 63 -4.65 2.17 -11.71
N LYS A 64 -3.57 2.84 -12.15
CA LYS A 64 -2.68 2.32 -13.18
C LYS A 64 -2.03 0.99 -12.77
N TRP A 65 -1.60 0.86 -11.52
CA TRP A 65 -0.99 -0.37 -11.03
C TRP A 65 -2.02 -1.48 -10.86
N ASP A 66 -3.25 -1.15 -10.48
CA ASP A 66 -4.36 -2.11 -10.40
C ASP A 66 -4.65 -2.70 -11.78
N GLU A 67 -4.79 -1.86 -12.81
CA GLU A 67 -4.93 -2.32 -14.20
C GLU A 67 -3.75 -3.21 -14.64
N GLN A 68 -2.52 -2.84 -14.28
CA GLN A 68 -1.35 -3.64 -14.59
C GLN A 68 -1.36 -5.01 -13.89
N ARG A 69 -1.80 -5.07 -12.62
CA ARG A 69 -1.92 -6.33 -11.88
C ARG A 69 -3.01 -7.22 -12.44
N GLU A 70 -4.19 -6.66 -12.73
CA GLU A 70 -5.31 -7.41 -13.33
C GLU A 70 -4.95 -7.96 -14.71
N ASN A 71 -4.17 -7.21 -15.49
CA ASN A 71 -3.66 -7.65 -16.79
C ASN A 71 -2.41 -8.57 -16.71
N GLY A 72 -1.90 -8.86 -15.51
CA GLY A 72 -0.69 -9.68 -15.33
C GLY A 72 0.61 -9.03 -15.87
N THR A 73 0.63 -7.71 -16.05
CA THR A 73 1.76 -6.93 -16.58
C THR A 73 2.48 -6.10 -15.51
N PHE A 74 2.09 -6.26 -14.24
CA PHE A 74 2.71 -5.54 -13.13
C PHE A 74 4.19 -5.95 -12.96
N PRO A 75 5.14 -4.99 -12.89
CA PRO A 75 6.56 -5.30 -13.01
C PRO A 75 7.19 -5.89 -11.74
N ALA A 76 6.52 -5.83 -10.58
CA ALA A 76 7.05 -6.40 -9.35
C ALA A 76 6.51 -7.83 -9.12
N ASN A 77 7.37 -8.69 -8.58
CA ASN A 77 6.96 -10.01 -8.12
C ASN A 77 6.09 -9.89 -6.86
N LEU A 78 4.88 -10.45 -6.93
CA LEU A 78 3.87 -10.49 -5.86
C LEU A 78 3.69 -11.90 -5.25
N ASP A 79 4.36 -12.91 -5.81
CA ASP A 79 4.31 -14.31 -5.40
C ASP A 79 5.56 -14.62 -4.56
N GLY A 80 5.53 -14.27 -3.27
CA GLY A 80 6.66 -14.41 -2.34
C GLY A 80 6.59 -15.63 -1.43
#